data_AF-A0A6J1MLV9-F1
#
_entry.id   AF-A0A6J1MLV9-F1
#
_cell.length_a   1.000
_cell.length_b   1.000
_cell.length_c   1.000
_cell.angle_alpha   90.00
_cell.angle_beta   90.00
_cell.angle_gamma   90.00
#
_symmetry.space_group_name_H-M   'P 1'
#
loop_
_entity.id
_entity.type
_entity.pdbx_description
1 polymer ?
#
loop_
_entity_poly.entity_id
_entity_poly.type
_entity_poly.pdbx_seq_one_letter_code
_entity_poly.pdbx_strand_id
1 'polypeptide(L)'
;MATRILILLVAMAAIVQSYPQYFDDLVFPQYTRTALGDSVDVASMKLLKETYKSASEKNVVTSPLGIQTLLALYASGAEGKNREEIVKSLGASEYGLVW
;
A
#
# COMPACT_ATOMS: atom_id res chain seq x y z
N MET A 1 -17.78 -25.66 33.36
CA MET A 1 -17.50 -24.53 32.44
C MET A 1 -16.41 -24.86 31.42
N ALA A 2 -15.29 -25.47 31.83
CA ALA A 2 -14.19 -25.85 30.92
C ALA A 2 -14.57 -26.70 29.70
N THR A 3 -15.48 -27.67 29.85
CA THR A 3 -15.88 -28.58 28.75
C THR A 3 -16.62 -27.86 27.62
N ARG A 4 -17.41 -26.83 27.93
CA ARG A 4 -18.13 -26.04 26.90
C ARG A 4 -17.19 -25.16 26.10
N ILE A 5 -16.16 -24.62 26.75
CA ILE A 5 -15.11 -23.82 26.10
C ILE A 5 -14.28 -24.71 25.17
N LEU A 6 -13.93 -25.92 25.60
CA LEU A 6 -13.20 -26.87 24.78
C LEU A 6 -13.98 -27.27 23.52
N ILE A 7 -15.27 -27.54 23.64
CA ILE A 7 -16.14 -27.87 22.49
C ILE A 7 -16.21 -26.71 21.49
N LEU A 8 -16.32 -25.46 21.99
CA LEU A 8 -16.33 -24.28 21.13
C LEU A 8 -15.01 -24.10 20.38
N LEU A 9 -13.87 -24.32 21.04
CA LEU A 9 -12.55 -24.22 20.40
C LEU A 9 -12.34 -25.30 19.33
N VAL A 10 -12.79 -26.53 19.60
CA VAL A 10 -12.72 -27.63 18.62
C VAL A 10 -13.64 -27.37 17.42
N ALA A 11 -14.85 -26.85 17.66
CA ALA A 11 -15.76 -26.45 16.59
C ALA A 11 -15.17 -25.32 15.73
N MET A 12 -14.52 -24.34 16.37
CA MET A 12 -13.85 -23.24 15.67
C MET A 12 -12.70 -23.74 14.80
N ALA A 13 -11.87 -24.65 15.33
CA ALA A 13 -10.77 -25.25 14.58
C ALA A 13 -11.27 -26.08 13.38
N ALA A 14 -12.38 -26.81 13.53
CA ALA A 14 -13.01 -27.56 12.45
C ALA A 14 -13.56 -26.64 11.34
N ILE A 15 -14.15 -25.49 11.70
CA ILE A 15 -14.62 -24.50 10.74
C ILE A 15 -13.44 -23.90 9.96
N VAL A 16 -12.35 -23.54 10.63
CA VAL A 16 -11.14 -23.01 9.99
C VAL A 16 -10.53 -24.01 8.99
N GLN A 17 -10.47 -25.30 9.36
CA GLN A 17 -9.96 -26.33 8.45
C GLN A 17 -10.88 -26.63 7.27
N SER A 18 -12.20 -26.50 7.45
CA SER A 18 -13.19 -26.80 6.40
C SER A 18 -13.34 -25.66 5.39
N TYR A 19 -12.98 -24.44 5.79
CA TYR A 19 -13.18 -23.21 5.02
C TYR A 19 -11.94 -22.31 5.01
N PRO A 20 -10.78 -22.83 4.56
CA PRO A 20 -9.51 -22.12 4.65
C PRO A 20 -9.54 -20.78 3.91
N GLN A 21 -10.23 -20.70 2.76
CA GLN A 21 -10.35 -19.47 1.97
C GLN A 21 -11.00 -18.29 2.73
N TYR A 22 -11.93 -18.56 3.66
CA TYR A 22 -12.59 -17.49 4.42
C TYR A 22 -11.71 -17.02 5.59
N PHE A 23 -10.87 -17.90 6.13
CA PHE A 23 -9.94 -17.55 7.20
C PHE A 23 -8.75 -16.76 6.67
N ASP A 24 -8.21 -17.15 5.51
CA ASP A 24 -7.11 -16.42 4.86
C ASP A 24 -7.53 -14.98 4.51
N ASP A 25 -8.70 -14.75 3.92
CA ASP A 25 -9.17 -13.39 3.63
C ASP A 25 -9.47 -12.54 4.89
N LEU A 26 -9.85 -13.18 6.00
CA LEU A 26 -10.13 -12.50 7.28
C LEU A 26 -8.86 -12.12 8.06
N VAL A 27 -7.80 -12.92 7.97
CA VAL A 27 -6.55 -12.73 8.73
C VAL A 27 -5.47 -12.05 7.88
N PHE A 28 -5.43 -12.33 6.58
CA PHE A 28 -4.49 -11.78 5.62
C PHE A 28 -5.25 -11.43 4.34
N PRO A 29 -5.95 -10.27 4.31
CA PRO A 29 -6.68 -9.85 3.11
C PRO A 29 -5.72 -9.91 1.91
N GLN A 30 -6.08 -10.69 0.89
CA GLN A 30 -5.23 -10.82 -0.27
C GLN A 30 -5.05 -9.45 -0.92
N TYR A 31 -3.79 -9.02 -1.05
CA TYR A 31 -3.46 -7.79 -1.75
C TYR A 31 -3.89 -7.93 -3.21
N THR A 32 -4.97 -7.24 -3.56
CA THR A 32 -5.42 -7.14 -4.94
C THR A 32 -4.72 -5.95 -5.58
N ARG A 33 -3.98 -6.19 -6.66
CA ARG A 33 -3.37 -5.10 -7.44
C ARG A 33 -4.45 -4.13 -7.90
N THR A 34 -4.18 -2.85 -7.73
CA THR A 34 -5.03 -1.76 -8.23
C THR A 34 -4.24 -0.93 -9.22
N ALA A 35 -4.92 -0.28 -10.17
CA ALA A 35 -4.26 0.63 -11.11
C ALA A 35 -3.47 1.75 -10.38
N LEU A 36 -4.01 2.22 -9.25
CA LEU A 36 -3.32 3.16 -8.37
C LEU A 36 -2.08 2.54 -7.69
N GLY A 37 -2.19 1.31 -7.19
CA GLY A 37 -1.05 0.60 -6.61
C GLY A 37 0.07 0.40 -7.63
N ASP A 38 -0.26 0.01 -8.85
CA ASP A 38 0.72 -0.17 -9.93
C ASP A 38 1.38 1.16 -10.33
N SER A 39 0.63 2.26 -10.37
CA SER A 39 1.20 3.57 -10.71
C SER A 39 2.10 4.12 -9.60
N VAL A 40 1.72 3.91 -8.35
CA VAL A 40 2.51 4.21 -7.14
C VAL A 40 3.81 3.40 -7.11
N ASP A 41 3.76 2.11 -7.44
CA ASP A 41 4.93 1.24 -7.51
C ASP A 41 5.90 1.72 -8.61
N VAL A 42 5.38 2.07 -9.78
CA VAL A 42 6.18 2.60 -10.90
C VAL A 42 6.83 3.94 -10.52
N ALA A 43 6.10 4.86 -9.89
CA ALA A 43 6.63 6.14 -9.44
C ALA A 43 7.74 5.94 -8.40
N SER A 44 7.52 5.06 -7.43
CA SER A 44 8.48 4.68 -6.39
C SER A 44 9.77 4.11 -6.97
N MET A 45 9.65 3.17 -7.90
CA MET A 45 10.81 2.53 -8.52
C MET A 45 11.62 3.49 -9.40
N LYS A 46 10.96 4.43 -10.08
CA LYS A 46 11.65 5.50 -10.83
C LYS A 46 12.47 6.39 -9.89
N LEU A 47 11.88 6.82 -8.78
CA LEU A 47 12.58 7.67 -7.82
C LEU A 47 13.79 6.96 -7.20
N LEU A 48 13.62 5.69 -6.79
CA LEU A 48 14.71 4.87 -6.26
C LEU A 48 15.82 4.70 -7.30
N LYS A 49 15.47 4.43 -8.56
CA LYS A 49 16.44 4.28 -9.66
C LYS A 49 17.27 5.56 -9.86
N GLU A 50 16.64 6.72 -9.88
CA GLU A 50 17.36 7.99 -10.04
C GLU A 50 18.23 8.29 -8.80
N THR A 51 17.72 8.02 -7.60
CA THR A 51 18.52 8.14 -6.36
C THR A 51 19.75 7.24 -6.39
N TYR A 52 19.60 5.99 -6.83
CA TYR A 52 20.69 5.05 -6.98
C TYR A 52 21.76 5.53 -7.96
N LYS A 53 21.33 6.03 -9.14
CA LYS A 53 22.26 6.61 -10.12
C LYS A 53 23.03 7.81 -9.56
N SER A 54 22.36 8.66 -8.77
CA SER A 54 22.99 9.82 -8.15
C SER A 54 23.92 9.48 -6.98
N ALA A 55 23.82 8.29 -6.40
CA ALA A 55 24.56 7.92 -5.19
C ALA A 55 26.03 7.49 -5.44
N SER A 56 26.50 7.44 -6.70
CA SER A 56 27.89 7.08 -7.07
C SER A 56 28.42 5.84 -6.32
N GLU A 57 27.70 4.72 -6.46
CA GLU A 57 28.04 3.41 -5.86
C GLU A 57 28.03 3.35 -4.32
N LYS A 58 27.29 4.25 -3.68
CA LYS A 58 27.03 4.19 -2.24
C LYS A 58 25.76 3.39 -1.94
N ASN A 59 25.69 2.87 -0.72
CA ASN A 59 24.46 2.29 -0.18
C ASN A 59 23.34 3.34 -0.15
N VAL A 60 22.18 2.99 -0.69
CA VAL A 60 20.99 3.85 -0.70
C VAL A 60 19.92 3.20 0.16
N VAL A 61 19.46 3.93 1.18
CA VAL A 61 18.30 3.57 1.99
C VAL A 61 17.24 4.64 1.76
N THR A 62 16.05 4.23 1.36
CA THR A 62 14.91 5.14 1.14
C THR A 62 13.61 4.48 1.55
N SER A 63 12.61 5.31 1.88
CA SER A 63 11.24 4.88 2.12
C SER A 63 10.35 5.47 1.01
N PRO A 64 10.07 4.72 -0.06
CA PRO A 64 9.22 5.22 -1.14
C PRO A 64 7.83 5.64 -0.67
N LEU A 65 7.26 4.92 0.32
CA LEU A 65 6.01 5.29 0.95
C LEU A 65 6.13 6.64 1.69
N GLY A 66 7.20 6.85 2.46
CA GLY A 66 7.41 8.10 3.20
C GLY A 66 7.51 9.32 2.28
N ILE A 67 8.21 9.19 1.15
CA ILE A 67 8.32 10.28 0.17
C ILE A 67 6.97 10.58 -0.45
N GLN A 68 6.19 9.56 -0.81
CA GLN A 68 4.84 9.74 -1.33
C GLN A 68 3.90 10.39 -0.31
N THR A 69 3.96 9.99 0.96
CA THR A 69 3.18 10.63 2.03
C THR A 69 3.51 12.12 2.14
N LEU A 70 4.79 12.49 2.10
CA LEU A 70 5.21 13.89 2.14
C LEU A 70 4.72 14.68 0.92
N LEU A 71 4.81 14.10 -0.28
CA LEU A 71 4.31 14.72 -1.50
C LEU A 71 2.78 14.88 -1.47
N ALA A 72 2.04 13.90 -0.96
CA ALA A 72 0.59 13.99 -0.80
C ALA A 72 0.19 15.08 0.22
N LEU A 73 0.91 15.19 1.34
CA LEU A 73 0.72 16.26 2.32
C LEU A 73 1.04 17.63 1.72
N TYR A 74 2.09 17.73 0.90
CA TYR A 74 2.44 18.99 0.24
C TYR A 74 1.40 19.38 -0.83
N ALA A 75 0.88 18.39 -1.56
CA ALA A 75 -0.17 18.60 -2.56
C ALA A 75 -1.50 19.08 -1.95
N SER A 76 -1.79 18.77 -0.68
CA SER A 76 -3.02 19.20 -0.02
C SER A 76 -3.06 20.71 0.26
N GLY A 77 -1.89 21.34 0.41
CA GLY A 77 -1.75 22.80 0.58
C GLY A 77 -1.29 23.54 -0.67
N ALA A 78 -1.00 22.84 -1.76
CA ALA A 78 -0.59 23.45 -3.02
C ALA A 78 -1.80 23.78 -3.90
N GLU A 79 -1.68 24.79 -4.76
CA GLU A 79 -2.72 25.19 -5.70
C GLU A 79 -2.20 25.24 -7.14
N GLY A 80 -3.13 25.18 -8.09
CA GLY A 80 -2.86 25.28 -9.53
C GLY A 80 -1.80 24.30 -10.03
N LYS A 81 -0.91 24.80 -10.88
CA LYS A 81 0.11 24.01 -11.58
C LYS A 81 1.02 23.21 -10.64
N ASN A 82 1.34 23.75 -9.47
CA ASN A 82 2.21 23.06 -8.52
C ASN A 82 1.53 21.79 -7.99
N ARG A 83 0.24 21.87 -7.65
CA ARG A 83 -0.54 20.70 -7.21
C ARG A 83 -0.63 19.64 -8.31
N GLU A 84 -0.88 20.07 -9.54
CA GLU A 84 -0.97 19.17 -10.70
C GLU A 84 0.33 18.37 -10.94
N GLU A 85 1.49 19.04 -10.84
CA GLU A 85 2.79 18.41 -11.01
C GLU A 85 3.10 17.39 -9.90
N ILE A 86 2.71 17.69 -8.65
CA ILE A 86 2.91 16.77 -7.52
C ILE A 86 2.01 15.54 -7.67
N VAL A 87 0.72 15.73 -7.99
CA VAL A 87 -0.22 14.62 -8.19
C VAL A 87 0.21 13.72 -9.35
N LYS A 88 0.70 14.31 -10.44
CA LYS A 88 1.27 13.55 -11.56
C LYS A 88 2.50 12.73 -11.12
N SER A 89 3.36 13.30 -10.29
CA SER A 89 4.56 12.63 -9.75
C SER A 89 4.22 11.47 -8.82
N LEU A 90 3.08 11.51 -8.13
CA LEU A 90 2.59 10.43 -7.27
C LEU A 90 2.08 9.20 -8.04
N GLY A 91 2.09 9.22 -9.39
CA GLY A 91 1.46 8.16 -10.20
C GLY A 91 -0.06 8.25 -10.22
N ALA A 92 -0.64 9.27 -9.58
CA ALA A 92 -2.06 9.47 -9.45
C ALA A 92 -2.67 10.18 -10.68
N SER A 93 -2.24 9.84 -11.91
CA SER A 93 -2.82 10.40 -13.14
C SER A 93 -4.32 10.12 -13.28
N GLU A 94 -4.84 9.18 -12.49
CA GLU A 94 -6.27 8.86 -12.36
C GLU A 94 -6.88 9.24 -11.01
N TYR A 95 -6.25 10.13 -10.22
CA TYR A 95 -6.96 10.86 -9.17
C TYR A 95 -7.89 11.89 -9.82
N GLY A 96 -8.91 11.40 -10.51
CA GLY A 96 -10.17 12.12 -10.69
C GLY A 96 -10.84 12.24 -9.33
N LEU A 97 -10.28 13.07 -8.44
CA LEU A 97 -11.00 13.49 -7.26
C LEU A 97 -12.07 14.46 -7.72
N VAL A 98 -13.26 13.89 -7.86
CA VAL A 98 -14.50 14.49 -7.40
C VAL A 98 -14.21 15.39 -6.19
N TRP A 99 -14.30 16.69 -6.44
CA TRP A 99 -14.71 17.70 -5.46
C TRP A 99 -15.81 18.50 -6.14
#